data_AF-A0A969LLP4-F1
#
_entry.id   AF-A0A969LLP4-F1
#
_cell.length_a   1.000
_cell.length_b   1.000
_cell.length_c   1.000
_cell.angle_alpha   90.00
_cell.angle_beta   90.00
_cell.angle_gamma   90.00
#
_symmetry.space_group_name_H-M   'P 1'
#
loop_
_entity.id
_entity.type
_entity.pdbx_description
1 polymer ?
#
loop_
_entity_poly.entity_id
_entity_poly.type
_entity_poly.pdbx_seq_one_letter_code
_entity_poly.pdbx_strand_id
1 'polypeptide(L)'
;FLASPGLLPNRPITTPLLLAAQGPKGRAVAKEIADGLVALGSPGQGFDPCLVSINGTVLDPGETATSPRVQAAVAPLLGTIYHSTLARDPEAVKRLPNGQAWLESVMQVPEPIRHLAVNRGHNWDISNGHDALIDTSAAEQMTFTGTPDALRARLAKLEAEGATGVIFGTSGADVERELHAFARLVDLRPR
;
A
#
# COMPACT_ATOMS: atom_id res chain seq x y z
N PHE A 1 -21.74 22.49 -23.37
CA PHE A 1 -22.10 21.29 -22.61
C PHE A 1 -21.10 20.19 -22.94
N LEU A 2 -20.59 19.47 -21.94
CA LEU A 2 -19.51 18.47 -22.10
C LEU A 2 -19.98 17.17 -22.82
N ALA A 3 -21.29 16.91 -22.88
CA ALA A 3 -21.88 15.78 -23.63
C ALA A 3 -23.38 16.04 -23.92
N SER A 4 -23.95 15.28 -24.88
CA SER A 4 -25.39 15.27 -25.19
C SER A 4 -26.23 14.71 -24.04
N PRO A 5 -27.53 15.07 -23.95
CA PRO A 5 -28.45 14.51 -22.96
C PRO A 5 -28.45 12.98 -22.94
N GLY A 6 -28.43 12.38 -21.75
CA GLY A 6 -28.42 10.92 -21.56
C GLY A 6 -27.04 10.25 -21.59
N LEU A 7 -25.97 10.97 -21.94
CA LEU A 7 -24.60 10.41 -21.97
C LEU A 7 -23.85 10.51 -20.64
N LEU A 8 -24.37 11.26 -19.67
CA LEU A 8 -23.77 11.43 -18.35
C LEU A 8 -24.82 11.17 -17.25
N PRO A 9 -24.40 10.72 -16.05
CA PRO A 9 -25.28 10.63 -14.90
C PRO A 9 -25.99 11.96 -14.60
N ASN A 10 -27.25 11.87 -14.17
CA ASN A 10 -28.00 13.04 -13.72
C ASN A 10 -27.31 13.69 -12.51
N ARG A 11 -27.31 15.03 -12.46
CA ARG A 11 -26.78 15.79 -11.33
C ARG A 11 -27.87 16.04 -10.28
N PRO A 12 -27.52 16.10 -8.98
CA PRO A 12 -26.17 15.93 -8.44
C PRO A 12 -25.72 14.45 -8.47
N ILE A 13 -24.41 14.22 -8.64
CA ILE A 13 -23.83 12.89 -8.48
C ILE A 13 -23.83 12.57 -6.99
N THR A 14 -24.40 11.42 -6.60
CA THR A 14 -24.53 11.01 -5.19
C THR A 14 -23.53 9.92 -4.79
N THR A 15 -22.58 9.58 -5.66
CA THR A 15 -21.50 8.64 -5.33
C THR A 15 -20.56 9.27 -4.31
N PRO A 16 -20.29 8.62 -3.15
CA PRO A 16 -19.38 9.16 -2.15
C PRO A 16 -17.97 9.41 -2.71
N LEU A 17 -17.40 10.58 -2.39
CA LEU A 17 -16.03 10.94 -2.71
C LEU A 17 -15.15 10.74 -1.46
N LEU A 18 -14.20 9.82 -1.54
CA LEU A 18 -13.18 9.63 -0.52
C LEU A 18 -11.87 10.28 -0.97
N LEU A 19 -11.18 10.99 -0.07
CA LEU A 19 -9.88 11.60 -0.36
C LEU A 19 -8.74 10.81 0.29
N ALA A 20 -7.75 10.40 -0.51
CA ALA A 20 -6.48 9.90 0.01
C ALA A 20 -5.62 11.06 0.51
N ALA A 21 -5.60 11.28 1.82
CA ALA A 21 -4.90 12.40 2.42
C ALA A 21 -4.12 11.99 3.67
N GLN A 22 -2.86 12.44 3.75
CA GLN A 22 -1.98 12.22 4.89
C GLN A 22 -1.61 13.55 5.56
N GLY A 23 -1.28 13.47 6.85
CA GLY A 23 -0.90 14.64 7.66
C GLY A 23 -2.05 15.60 7.98
N PRO A 24 -1.82 16.61 8.84
CA PRO A 24 -2.87 17.46 9.37
C PRO A 24 -3.51 18.36 8.31
N LYS A 25 -2.72 18.91 7.37
CA LYS A 25 -3.24 19.80 6.31
C LYS A 25 -4.13 19.06 5.31
N GLY A 26 -3.67 17.90 4.82
CA GLY A 26 -4.46 17.10 3.88
C GLY A 26 -5.76 16.59 4.51
N ARG A 27 -5.71 16.17 5.78
CA ARG A 27 -6.90 15.74 6.52
C ARG A 27 -7.86 16.89 6.80
N ALA A 28 -7.39 18.11 7.07
CA ALA A 28 -8.27 19.28 7.20
C ALA A 28 -9.06 19.52 5.91
N VAL A 29 -8.38 19.52 4.76
CA VAL A 29 -9.04 19.65 3.45
C VAL A 29 -10.02 18.50 3.19
N ALA A 30 -9.66 17.26 3.51
CA ALA A 30 -10.56 16.11 3.34
C ALA A 30 -11.90 16.29 4.09
N LYS A 31 -11.89 16.91 5.28
CA LYS A 31 -13.12 17.19 6.03
C LYS A 31 -14.02 18.25 5.39
N GLU A 32 -13.44 19.12 4.57
CA GLU A 32 -14.17 20.20 3.91
C GLU A 32 -14.80 19.75 2.58
N ILE A 33 -14.12 18.85 1.84
CA ILE A 33 -14.45 18.58 0.43
C ILE A 33 -14.81 17.14 0.10
N ALA A 34 -14.64 16.20 1.03
CA ALA A 34 -14.86 14.77 0.80
C ALA A 34 -15.82 14.18 1.84
N ASP A 35 -16.48 13.10 1.46
CA ASP A 35 -17.39 12.36 2.33
C ASP A 35 -16.63 11.45 3.31
N GLY A 36 -15.34 11.20 3.05
CA GLY A 36 -14.51 10.41 3.96
C GLY A 36 -13.05 10.33 3.53
N LEU A 37 -12.29 9.47 4.22
CA LEU A 37 -10.84 9.40 4.11
C LEU A 37 -10.36 8.04 3.58
N VAL A 38 -9.37 8.06 2.69
CA VAL A 38 -8.46 6.92 2.49
C VAL A 38 -7.18 7.19 3.27
N ALA A 39 -7.03 6.49 4.39
CA ALA A 39 -5.87 6.58 5.26
C ALA A 39 -4.80 5.54 4.87
N LEU A 40 -3.55 5.74 5.33
CA LEU A 40 -2.44 4.84 5.08
C LEU A 40 -1.93 4.30 6.42
N GLY A 41 -1.95 2.99 6.60
CA GLY A 41 -1.42 2.29 7.77
C GLY A 41 -2.25 2.39 9.06
N SER A 42 -2.94 3.50 9.33
CA SER A 42 -3.81 3.68 10.51
C SER A 42 -5.03 4.56 10.19
N PRO A 43 -6.17 4.36 10.87
CA PRO A 43 -7.36 5.20 10.68
C PRO A 43 -7.12 6.68 10.97
N GLY A 44 -7.82 7.56 10.26
CA GLY A 44 -7.86 8.99 10.57
C GLY A 44 -8.99 9.29 11.55
N GLN A 45 -8.66 9.90 12.69
CA GLN A 45 -9.67 10.27 13.68
C GLN A 45 -10.70 11.28 13.13
N GLY A 46 -11.98 11.04 13.41
CA GLY A 46 -13.08 11.91 13.04
C GLY A 46 -13.43 11.87 11.55
N PHE A 47 -13.25 10.73 10.90
CA PHE A 47 -13.76 10.43 9.56
C PHE A 47 -14.65 9.21 9.60
N ASP A 48 -15.79 9.28 8.92
CA ASP A 48 -16.72 8.17 8.70
C ASP A 48 -17.44 8.44 7.37
N PRO A 49 -17.18 7.68 6.29
CA PRO A 49 -16.27 6.52 6.21
C PRO A 49 -14.76 6.85 6.32
N CYS A 50 -14.00 5.89 6.84
CA CYS A 50 -12.53 5.89 6.88
C CYS A 50 -11.98 4.54 6.41
N LEU A 51 -11.51 4.47 5.17
CA LEU A 51 -10.87 3.27 4.62
C LEU A 51 -9.36 3.29 4.85
N VAL A 52 -8.79 2.19 5.34
CA VAL A 52 -7.33 2.07 5.53
C VAL A 52 -6.71 1.27 4.38
N SER A 53 -5.79 1.89 3.65
CA SER A 53 -4.96 1.17 2.67
C SER A 53 -3.93 0.30 3.39
N ILE A 54 -3.97 -1.00 3.07
CA ILE A 54 -3.08 -2.04 3.54
C ILE A 54 -2.46 -2.74 2.33
N ASN A 55 -1.18 -3.07 2.39
CA ASN A 55 -0.49 -3.74 1.29
C ASN A 55 0.26 -4.95 1.83
N GLY A 56 0.13 -6.13 1.23
CA GLY A 56 0.84 -7.35 1.65
C GLY A 56 0.29 -8.62 1.01
N THR A 57 0.67 -9.78 1.53
CA THR A 57 0.20 -11.09 1.06
C THR A 57 -0.23 -11.99 2.22
N VAL A 58 -1.19 -12.88 1.99
CA VAL A 58 -1.56 -13.92 2.95
C VAL A 58 -0.64 -15.13 2.76
N LEU A 59 -0.02 -15.59 3.85
CA LEU A 59 0.82 -16.79 3.86
C LEU A 59 -0.04 -18.06 3.79
N ASP A 60 0.33 -18.99 2.90
CA ASP A 60 -0.21 -20.34 2.86
C ASP A 60 0.46 -21.23 3.94
N PRO A 61 -0.14 -22.39 4.29
CA PRO A 61 0.46 -23.29 5.26
C PRO A 61 1.90 -23.69 4.92
N GLY A 62 2.82 -23.44 5.85
CA GLY A 62 4.25 -23.73 5.68
C GLY A 62 5.06 -22.63 5.00
N GLU A 63 4.42 -21.55 4.55
CA GLU A 63 5.15 -20.40 4.01
C GLU A 63 5.71 -19.48 5.09
N THR A 64 6.78 -18.78 4.72
CA THR A 64 7.42 -17.74 5.53
C THR A 64 7.70 -16.52 4.64
N ALA A 65 8.09 -15.39 5.23
CA ALA A 65 8.51 -14.20 4.48
C ALA A 65 9.57 -14.46 3.39
N THR A 66 10.38 -15.51 3.56
CA THR A 66 11.45 -15.90 2.63
C THR A 66 11.04 -16.95 1.61
N SER A 67 9.80 -17.44 1.62
CA SER A 67 9.31 -18.37 0.60
C SER A 67 9.30 -17.68 -0.78
N PRO A 68 9.76 -18.33 -1.87
CA PRO A 68 9.90 -17.67 -3.17
C PRO A 68 8.65 -16.94 -3.68
N ARG A 69 7.47 -17.54 -3.49
CA ARG A 69 6.18 -16.90 -3.82
C ARG A 69 5.95 -15.61 -3.02
N VAL A 70 6.17 -15.68 -1.70
CA VAL A 70 6.00 -14.53 -0.79
C VAL A 70 6.94 -13.42 -1.18
N GLN A 71 8.22 -13.72 -1.43
CA GLN A 71 9.21 -12.75 -1.88
C GLN A 71 8.78 -12.04 -3.16
N ALA A 72 8.29 -12.80 -4.15
CA ALA A 72 7.80 -12.23 -5.41
C ALA A 72 6.60 -11.30 -5.22
N ALA A 73 5.69 -11.60 -4.29
CA ALA A 73 4.53 -10.77 -3.99
C ALA A 73 4.88 -9.50 -3.19
N VAL A 74 5.83 -9.59 -2.25
CA VAL A 74 6.10 -8.49 -1.29
C VAL A 74 7.26 -7.59 -1.69
N ALA A 75 8.19 -8.02 -2.54
CA ALA A 75 9.37 -7.21 -2.90
C ALA A 75 8.99 -5.84 -3.49
N PRO A 76 8.06 -5.73 -4.46
CA PRO A 76 7.66 -4.42 -4.98
C PRO A 76 6.94 -3.56 -3.93
N LEU A 77 6.18 -4.20 -3.02
CA LEU A 77 5.49 -3.51 -1.93
C LEU A 77 6.48 -2.92 -0.94
N LEU A 78 7.50 -3.68 -0.54
CA LEU A 78 8.58 -3.20 0.31
C LEU A 78 9.36 -2.06 -0.38
N GLY A 79 9.60 -2.14 -1.70
CA GLY A 79 10.19 -1.05 -2.49
C GLY A 79 9.51 0.29 -2.25
N THR A 80 8.16 0.31 -2.20
CA THR A 80 7.41 1.56 -1.93
C THR A 80 7.77 2.21 -0.58
N ILE A 81 8.14 1.42 0.43
CA ILE A 81 8.57 1.91 1.75
C ILE A 81 9.94 2.58 1.63
N TYR A 82 10.89 1.98 0.92
CA TYR A 82 12.21 2.58 0.69
C TYR A 82 12.10 3.86 -0.14
N HIS A 83 11.29 3.85 -1.20
CA HIS A 83 11.10 5.00 -2.09
C HIS A 83 10.46 6.18 -1.36
N SER A 84 9.40 5.91 -0.60
CA SER A 84 8.71 6.94 0.18
C SER A 84 9.57 7.46 1.34
N THR A 85 10.40 6.60 1.93
CA THR A 85 11.38 7.01 2.96
C THR A 85 12.43 7.93 2.35
N LEU A 86 13.04 7.54 1.22
CA LEU A 86 14.02 8.36 0.49
C LEU A 86 13.46 9.73 0.11
N ALA A 87 12.22 9.77 -0.40
CA ALA A 87 11.57 11.00 -0.85
C ALA A 87 11.27 11.98 0.31
N ARG A 88 11.17 11.47 1.55
CA ARG A 88 10.90 12.29 2.75
C ARG A 88 12.19 12.69 3.47
N ASP A 89 13.07 11.71 3.68
CA ASP A 89 14.32 11.85 4.41
C ASP A 89 15.31 10.76 3.93
N PRO A 90 16.30 11.08 3.08
CA PRO A 90 17.30 10.12 2.61
C PRO A 90 18.07 9.42 3.74
N GLU A 91 18.35 10.10 4.84
CA GLU A 91 19.10 9.52 5.96
C GLU A 91 18.24 8.51 6.75
N ALA A 92 16.92 8.64 6.72
CA ALA A 92 16.00 7.69 7.33
C ALA A 92 16.08 6.30 6.70
N VAL A 93 16.46 6.20 5.42
CA VAL A 93 16.57 4.92 4.71
C VAL A 93 17.56 3.99 5.41
N LYS A 94 18.62 4.53 6.01
CA LYS A 94 19.66 3.75 6.70
C LYS A 94 19.15 2.95 7.90
N ARG A 95 17.96 3.29 8.43
CA ARG A 95 17.29 2.56 9.52
C ARG A 95 16.47 1.37 9.03
N LEU A 96 16.26 1.26 7.71
CA LEU A 96 15.59 0.11 7.10
C LEU A 96 16.58 -1.06 6.94
N PRO A 97 16.10 -2.32 6.90
CA PRO A 97 16.94 -3.47 6.59
C PRO A 97 17.77 -3.26 5.32
N ASN A 98 19.08 -3.48 5.39
CA ASN A 98 20.02 -3.23 4.28
C ASN A 98 19.95 -1.81 3.64
N GLY A 99 19.39 -0.84 4.36
CA GLY A 99 19.07 0.48 3.80
C GLY A 99 20.30 1.31 3.42
N GLN A 100 21.44 1.12 4.10
CA GLN A 100 22.69 1.79 3.74
C GLN A 100 23.15 1.39 2.33
N ALA A 101 23.20 0.10 2.02
CA ALA A 101 23.62 -0.39 0.71
C ALA A 101 22.63 0.03 -0.39
N TRP A 102 21.33 -0.04 -0.11
CA TRP A 102 20.30 0.44 -1.04
C TRP A 102 20.46 1.94 -1.34
N LEU A 103 20.69 2.76 -0.31
CA LEU A 103 20.89 4.20 -0.47
C LEU A 103 22.15 4.51 -1.28
N GLU A 104 23.27 3.84 -0.99
CA GLU A 104 24.50 3.98 -1.76
C GLU A 104 24.31 3.65 -3.24
N SER A 105 23.58 2.57 -3.54
CA SER A 105 23.24 2.18 -4.91
C SER A 105 22.43 3.27 -5.63
N VAL A 106 21.40 3.81 -4.97
CA VAL A 106 20.56 4.89 -5.53
C VAL A 106 21.35 6.19 -5.74
N MET A 107 22.28 6.52 -4.85
CA MET A 107 23.07 7.75 -4.94
C MET A 107 24.07 7.76 -6.09
N GLN A 108 24.37 6.59 -6.70
CA GLN A 108 25.14 6.51 -7.95
C GLN A 108 24.37 7.09 -9.16
N VAL A 109 23.04 7.18 -9.07
CA VAL A 109 22.21 7.75 -10.13
C VAL A 109 22.28 9.29 -10.08
N PRO A 110 22.47 9.97 -11.22
CA PRO A 110 22.44 11.43 -11.30
C PRO A 110 21.14 12.01 -10.73
N GLU A 111 21.27 13.04 -9.91
CA GLU A 111 20.14 13.66 -9.19
C GLU A 111 18.94 14.00 -10.09
N PRO A 112 19.12 14.58 -11.30
CA PRO A 112 17.98 15.00 -12.13
C PRO A 112 17.06 13.85 -12.57
N ILE A 113 17.56 12.62 -12.61
CA ILE A 113 16.81 11.43 -13.05
C ILE A 113 16.61 10.40 -11.93
N ARG A 114 17.17 10.63 -10.75
CA ARG A 114 17.16 9.65 -9.64
C ARG A 114 15.75 9.26 -9.23
N HIS A 115 14.83 10.22 -9.18
CA HIS A 115 13.44 9.96 -8.83
C HIS A 115 12.73 9.05 -9.85
N LEU A 116 13.10 9.12 -11.13
CA LEU A 116 12.58 8.23 -12.17
C LEU A 116 13.22 6.85 -12.06
N ALA A 117 14.54 6.78 -11.85
CA ALA A 117 15.26 5.53 -11.73
C ALA A 117 14.77 4.70 -10.54
N VAL A 118 14.66 5.33 -9.36
CA VAL A 118 14.15 4.70 -8.14
C VAL A 118 12.73 4.17 -8.34
N ASN A 119 11.85 4.95 -8.98
CA ASN A 119 10.44 4.53 -9.14
C ASN A 119 10.16 3.67 -10.39
N ARG A 120 11.19 3.22 -11.11
CA ARG A 120 11.00 2.25 -12.19
C ARG A 120 10.48 0.94 -11.61
N GLY A 121 9.33 0.46 -12.11
CA GLY A 121 8.69 -0.75 -11.60
C GLY A 121 7.87 -0.56 -10.33
N HIS A 122 7.70 0.68 -9.85
CA HIS A 122 7.06 0.97 -8.56
C HIS A 122 5.71 0.26 -8.40
N ASN A 123 5.59 -0.51 -7.32
CA ASN A 123 4.40 -1.27 -6.96
C ASN A 123 4.02 -2.41 -7.93
N TRP A 124 4.90 -2.78 -8.87
CA TRP A 124 4.69 -3.85 -9.85
C TRP A 124 5.84 -4.87 -9.87
N ASP A 125 7.08 -4.39 -9.98
CA ASP A 125 8.29 -5.21 -10.02
C ASP A 125 9.47 -4.50 -9.34
N ILE A 126 10.65 -5.12 -9.38
CA ILE A 126 11.92 -4.60 -8.83
C ILE A 126 12.96 -4.31 -9.93
N SER A 127 12.49 -3.90 -11.11
CA SER A 127 13.34 -3.72 -12.32
C SER A 127 14.28 -2.51 -12.27
N ASN A 128 14.25 -1.71 -11.20
CA ASN A 128 15.15 -0.56 -11.02
C ASN A 128 16.60 -0.96 -10.67
N GLY A 129 16.86 -2.23 -10.34
CA GLY A 129 18.19 -2.74 -9.97
C GLY A 129 18.66 -2.38 -8.56
N HIS A 130 18.02 -1.41 -7.90
CA HIS A 130 18.28 -1.04 -6.50
C HIS A 130 17.51 -1.96 -5.54
N ASP A 131 16.26 -2.27 -5.89
CA ASP A 131 15.32 -3.01 -5.02
C ASP A 131 15.69 -4.49 -4.85
N ALA A 132 16.62 -5.00 -5.65
CA ALA A 132 17.25 -6.30 -5.41
C ALA A 132 18.00 -6.36 -4.07
N LEU A 133 18.33 -5.21 -3.47
CA LEU A 133 18.97 -5.10 -2.16
C LEU A 133 17.95 -5.13 -0.99
N ILE A 134 16.65 -5.12 -1.26
CA ILE A 134 15.64 -5.10 -0.20
C ILE A 134 15.53 -6.48 0.44
N ASP A 135 15.67 -6.51 1.77
CA ASP A 135 15.49 -7.73 2.56
C ASP A 135 14.00 -8.01 2.77
N THR A 136 13.51 -9.04 2.07
CA THR A 136 12.11 -9.48 2.15
C THR A 136 11.77 -10.22 3.44
N SER A 137 12.75 -10.64 4.25
CA SER A 137 12.48 -11.31 5.53
C SER A 137 11.74 -10.41 6.53
N ALA A 138 11.82 -9.08 6.35
CA ALA A 138 11.11 -8.10 7.16
C ALA A 138 9.64 -7.86 6.72
N ALA A 139 9.14 -8.60 5.71
CA ALA A 139 7.82 -8.36 5.12
C ALA A 139 6.68 -8.39 6.14
N GLU A 140 6.68 -9.33 7.08
CA GLU A 140 5.61 -9.44 8.09
C GLU A 140 5.53 -8.22 9.01
N GLN A 141 6.68 -7.58 9.33
CA GLN A 141 6.72 -6.39 10.19
C GLN A 141 6.42 -5.11 9.42
N MET A 142 6.86 -5.03 8.16
CA MET A 142 6.80 -3.80 7.37
C MET A 142 5.55 -3.69 6.48
N THR A 143 4.85 -4.80 6.25
CA THR A 143 3.68 -4.87 5.38
C THR A 143 2.50 -5.57 6.07
N PHE A 144 1.35 -5.66 5.40
CA PHE A 144 0.19 -6.46 5.80
C PHE A 144 0.36 -7.92 5.37
N THR A 145 1.51 -8.51 5.69
CA THR A 145 1.85 -9.90 5.38
C THR A 145 1.81 -10.74 6.65
N GLY A 146 1.32 -11.97 6.55
CA GLY A 146 1.26 -12.91 7.69
C GLY A 146 0.29 -14.05 7.48
N THR A 147 0.14 -14.88 8.52
CA THR A 147 -0.84 -15.97 8.54
C THR A 147 -2.27 -15.43 8.59
N PRO A 148 -3.28 -16.22 8.18
CA PRO A 148 -4.67 -15.78 8.24
C PRO A 148 -5.11 -15.27 9.62
N ASP A 149 -4.76 -15.97 10.69
CA ASP A 149 -5.13 -15.60 12.05
C ASP A 149 -4.50 -14.27 12.49
N ALA A 150 -3.21 -14.09 12.18
CA ALA A 150 -2.50 -12.84 12.48
C ALA A 150 -3.09 -11.65 11.71
N LEU A 151 -3.44 -11.85 10.44
CA LEU A 151 -4.02 -10.79 9.62
C LEU A 151 -5.46 -10.45 10.04
N ARG A 152 -6.28 -11.45 10.42
CA ARG A 152 -7.61 -11.19 11.01
C ARG A 152 -7.51 -10.38 12.29
N ALA A 153 -6.56 -10.69 13.17
CA ALA A 153 -6.33 -9.91 14.39
C ALA A 153 -5.93 -8.45 14.08
N ARG A 154 -5.09 -8.24 13.05
CA ARG A 154 -4.71 -6.89 12.59
C ARG A 154 -5.89 -6.13 11.97
N LEU A 155 -6.78 -6.79 11.22
CA LEU A 155 -8.02 -6.19 10.72
C LEU A 155 -8.94 -5.75 11.87
N ALA A 156 -9.16 -6.62 12.85
CA ALA A 156 -9.97 -6.30 14.03
C ALA A 156 -9.39 -5.12 14.82
N LYS A 157 -8.06 -5.01 14.89
CA LYS A 157 -7.40 -3.84 15.48
C LYS A 157 -7.69 -2.56 14.70
N LEU A 158 -7.59 -2.57 13.36
CA LEU A 158 -7.90 -1.41 12.53
C LEU A 158 -9.35 -0.96 12.70
N GLU A 159 -10.30 -1.90 12.76
CA GLU A 159 -11.71 -1.63 13.04
C GLU A 159 -11.89 -0.98 14.42
N ALA A 160 -11.27 -1.54 15.46
CA ALA A 160 -11.32 -0.97 16.81
C ALA A 160 -10.69 0.44 16.90
N GLU A 161 -9.74 0.76 16.02
CA GLU A 161 -9.13 2.08 15.90
C GLU A 161 -9.94 3.07 15.03
N GLY A 162 -11.08 2.63 14.45
CA GLY A 162 -12.01 3.46 13.70
C GLY A 162 -11.96 3.29 12.18
N ALA A 163 -11.33 2.25 11.65
CA ALA A 163 -11.47 1.90 10.24
C ALA A 163 -12.91 1.43 9.96
N THR A 164 -13.55 1.97 8.93
CA THR A 164 -14.86 1.49 8.43
C THR A 164 -14.69 0.50 7.27
N GLY A 165 -13.46 0.26 6.84
CA GLY A 165 -13.10 -0.70 5.81
C GLY A 165 -11.61 -0.62 5.46
N VAL A 166 -11.19 -1.48 4.54
CA VAL A 166 -9.80 -1.55 4.07
C VAL A 166 -9.73 -1.53 2.55
N ILE A 167 -8.65 -0.97 2.02
CA ILE A 167 -8.27 -1.08 0.61
C ILE A 167 -7.05 -1.99 0.59
N PHE A 168 -7.23 -3.21 0.08
CA PHE A 168 -6.15 -4.16 -0.08
C PHE A 168 -5.39 -3.88 -1.38
N GLY A 169 -4.11 -3.52 -1.25
CA GLY A 169 -3.17 -3.45 -2.35
C GLY A 169 -2.27 -4.69 -2.36
N THR A 170 -2.02 -5.21 -3.56
CA THR A 170 -1.13 -6.33 -3.79
C THR A 170 -0.22 -6.04 -4.98
N SER A 171 0.80 -6.85 -5.17
CA SER A 171 1.77 -6.72 -6.26
C SER A 171 2.30 -8.10 -6.68
N GLY A 172 3.30 -8.11 -7.57
CA GLY A 172 3.86 -9.31 -8.15
C GLY A 172 3.05 -9.85 -9.33
N ALA A 173 3.50 -10.97 -9.87
CA ALA A 173 2.98 -11.51 -11.13
C ALA A 173 1.62 -12.24 -11.00
N ASP A 174 1.24 -12.68 -9.79
CA ASP A 174 0.04 -13.48 -9.55
C ASP A 174 -1.01 -12.72 -8.71
N VAL A 175 -1.46 -11.58 -9.24
CA VAL A 175 -2.45 -10.71 -8.58
C VAL A 175 -3.76 -11.45 -8.31
N GLU A 176 -4.17 -12.35 -9.21
CA GLU A 176 -5.41 -13.13 -9.06
C GLU A 176 -5.37 -14.01 -7.80
N ARG A 177 -4.27 -14.74 -7.56
CA ARG A 177 -4.08 -15.51 -6.32
C ARG A 177 -4.17 -14.62 -5.10
N GLU A 178 -3.53 -13.46 -5.13
CA GLU A 178 -3.50 -12.53 -3.98
C GLU A 178 -4.90 -11.99 -3.65
N LEU A 179 -5.69 -11.63 -4.67
CA LEU A 179 -7.08 -11.23 -4.50
C LEU A 179 -7.93 -12.36 -3.93
N HIS A 180 -7.77 -13.60 -4.43
CA HIS A 180 -8.48 -14.75 -3.89
C HIS A 180 -8.07 -15.11 -2.46
N ALA A 181 -6.79 -15.00 -2.13
CA ALA A 181 -6.28 -15.25 -0.78
C ALA A 181 -6.85 -14.23 0.21
N PHE A 182 -6.87 -12.95 -0.17
CA PHE A 182 -7.48 -11.90 0.66
C PHE A 182 -9.01 -12.06 0.75
N ALA A 183 -9.69 -12.43 -0.33
CA ALA A 183 -11.12 -12.71 -0.30
C ALA A 183 -11.46 -13.84 0.68
N ARG A 184 -10.68 -14.93 0.70
CA ARG A 184 -10.82 -16.02 1.70
C ARG A 184 -10.52 -15.54 3.12
N LEU A 185 -9.52 -14.68 3.30
CA LEU A 185 -9.17 -14.10 4.60
C LEU A 185 -10.37 -13.38 5.24
N VAL A 186 -11.17 -12.66 4.43
CA VAL A 186 -12.30 -11.86 4.92
C VAL A 186 -13.68 -12.50 4.69
N ASP A 187 -13.74 -13.78 4.31
CA ASP A 187 -14.96 -14.50 3.93
C ASP A 187 -15.82 -13.75 2.88
N LEU A 188 -15.15 -13.12 1.91
CA LEU A 188 -15.84 -12.46 0.79
C LEU A 188 -16.40 -13.53 -0.14
N ARG A 189 -17.73 -13.70 -0.11
CA ARG A 189 -18.43 -14.63 -1.00
C ARG A 189 -18.77 -13.96 -2.32
N PRO A 190 -18.67 -14.67 -3.46
CA PRO A 190 -19.23 -14.17 -4.72
C PRO A 190 -20.71 -13.86 -4.50
N ARG A 191 -21.15 -12.69 -4.98
CA ARG A 191 -22.57 -12.35 -5.03
C ARG A 191 -23.27 -13.11 -6.15
#